data_AF-A0A1I2WP79-F1
#
_entry.id   AF-A0A1I2WP79-F1
#
_cell.length_a   1.000
_cell.length_b   1.000
_cell.length_c   1.000
_cell.angle_alpha   90.00
_cell.angle_beta   90.00
_cell.angle_gamma   90.00
#
_symmetry.space_group_name_H-M   'P 1'
#
loop_
_entity.id
_entity.type
_entity.pdbx_description
1 polymer ?
#
loop_
_entity_poly.entity_id
_entity_poly.type
_entity_poly.pdbx_seq_one_letter_code
_entity_poly.pdbx_strand_id
1 'polypeptide(L)'
;MRAIPTLTLLETKVVLEGITVGGKSLREHFEVVNHKEAILYVEELISNQEPLTEHIIKQLHYLILKNIRDRDAGKYREVNVFIPAVNMFRQ
;
A
#
# COMPACT_ATOMS: atom_id res chain seq x y z
N MET A 1 4.99 -11.23 7.88
CA MET A 1 4.00 -10.72 6.92
C MET A 1 4.78 -10.22 5.71
N ARG A 2 4.71 -10.91 4.56
CA ARG A 2 5.30 -10.42 3.31
C ARG A 2 4.32 -9.39 2.73
N ALA A 3 4.79 -8.19 2.42
CA ALA A 3 3.99 -7.08 1.89
C ALA A 3 4.36 -6.74 0.44
N ILE A 4 5.06 -7.65 -0.25
CA ILE A 4 5.51 -7.45 -1.62
C ILE A 4 4.78 -8.50 -2.48
N PRO A 5 3.97 -8.07 -3.46
CA PRO A 5 3.33 -8.98 -4.40
C PRO A 5 4.38 -9.83 -5.13
N THR A 6 4.06 -11.08 -5.41
CA THR A 6 4.93 -11.97 -6.20
C THR A 6 4.64 -11.91 -7.70
N LEU A 7 3.78 -10.98 -8.11
CA LEU A 7 3.45 -10.72 -9.51
C LEU A 7 4.72 -10.28 -10.25
N THR A 8 4.98 -10.90 -11.39
CA THR A 8 5.98 -10.43 -12.36
C THR A 8 5.55 -9.08 -12.95
N LEU A 9 6.45 -8.41 -13.69
CA LEU A 9 6.13 -7.15 -14.36
C LEU A 9 4.95 -7.30 -15.35
N LEU A 10 4.93 -8.39 -16.12
CA LEU A 10 3.85 -8.66 -17.07
C LEU A 10 2.53 -8.92 -16.35
N GLU A 11 2.54 -9.76 -15.31
CA GLU A 11 1.33 -10.03 -14.51
C GLU A 11 0.82 -8.75 -13.84
N THR A 12 1.71 -7.91 -13.31
CA THR A 12 1.34 -6.60 -12.74
C THR A 12 0.66 -5.72 -13.78
N LYS A 13 1.18 -5.66 -15.01
CA LYS A 13 0.55 -4.90 -16.10
C LYS A 13 -0.86 -5.41 -16.40
N VAL A 14 -1.04 -6.72 -16.50
CA VAL A 14 -2.35 -7.36 -16.74
C VAL A 14 -3.35 -7.00 -15.64
N VAL A 15 -2.91 -7.01 -14.37
CA VAL A 15 -3.74 -6.58 -13.23
C VAL A 15 -4.13 -5.10 -13.34
N LEU A 16 -3.20 -4.22 -13.75
CA LEU A 16 -3.48 -2.79 -13.93
C LEU A 16 -4.47 -2.50 -15.06
N GLU A 17 -4.60 -3.42 -16.02
CA GLU A 17 -5.62 -3.40 -17.09
C GLU A 17 -6.98 -3.95 -16.62
N GLY A 18 -7.10 -4.39 -15.37
CA GLY A 18 -8.33 -4.90 -14.77
C GLY A 18 -8.55 -6.40 -14.98
N ILE A 19 -7.53 -7.13 -15.42
CA ILE A 19 -7.62 -8.57 -15.68
C ILE A 19 -6.97 -9.34 -14.52
N THR A 20 -7.66 -10.36 -14.01
CA THR A 20 -7.13 -11.23 -12.96
C THR A 20 -6.13 -12.25 -13.51
N VAL A 21 -5.05 -12.51 -12.78
CA VAL A 21 -4.01 -13.50 -13.07
C VAL A 21 -4.26 -14.77 -12.26
N GLY A 22 -4.42 -15.90 -12.96
CA GLY A 22 -4.59 -17.20 -12.32
C GLY A 22 -3.38 -17.61 -11.46
N GLY A 23 -3.63 -18.27 -10.34
CA GLY A 23 -2.57 -18.72 -9.43
C GLY A 23 -2.00 -17.64 -8.50
N LYS A 24 -2.52 -16.41 -8.57
CA LYS A 24 -2.17 -15.30 -7.67
C LYS A 24 -3.34 -14.96 -6.77
N SER A 25 -3.06 -14.52 -5.54
CA SER A 25 -4.13 -14.23 -4.57
C SER A 25 -4.85 -12.92 -4.92
N LEU A 26 -6.15 -12.80 -4.59
CA LEU A 26 -6.86 -11.52 -4.73
C LEU A 26 -6.19 -10.40 -3.93
N ARG A 27 -5.56 -10.74 -2.80
CA ARG A 27 -4.75 -9.80 -2.02
C ARG A 27 -3.64 -9.16 -2.86
N GLU A 28 -2.87 -9.95 -3.60
CA GLU A 28 -1.79 -9.42 -4.46
C GLU A 28 -2.35 -8.52 -5.57
N HIS A 29 -3.54 -8.83 -6.09
CA HIS A 29 -4.21 -7.97 -7.07
C HIS A 29 -4.62 -6.63 -6.43
N PHE A 30 -5.20 -6.68 -5.22
CA PHE A 30 -5.52 -5.47 -4.48
C PHE A 30 -4.26 -4.67 -4.12
N GLU A 31 -3.15 -5.31 -3.77
CA GLU A 31 -1.89 -4.61 -3.50
C GLU A 31 -1.44 -3.78 -4.71
N VAL A 32 -1.56 -4.31 -5.95
CA VAL A 32 -1.25 -3.59 -7.19
C VAL A 32 -2.23 -2.45 -7.47
N VAL A 33 -3.54 -2.71 -7.40
CA VAL A 33 -4.57 -1.69 -7.67
C VAL A 33 -4.49 -0.55 -6.66
N ASN A 34 -4.34 -0.88 -5.38
CA ASN A 34 -4.20 0.09 -4.30
C ASN A 34 -2.93 0.93 -4.45
N HIS A 35 -1.81 0.34 -4.88
CA HIS A 35 -0.59 1.11 -5.15
C HIS A 35 -0.77 2.08 -6.31
N LYS A 36 -1.45 1.68 -7.40
CA LYS A 36 -1.78 2.58 -8.51
C LYS A 36 -2.56 3.80 -8.01
N GLU A 37 -3.62 3.56 -7.24
CA GLU A 37 -4.44 4.64 -6.70
C GLU A 37 -3.68 5.55 -5.73
N ALA A 38 -2.84 4.97 -4.87
CA ALA A 38 -1.99 5.72 -3.95
C ALA A 38 -1.00 6.64 -4.69
N ILE A 39 -0.40 6.16 -5.79
CA ILE A 39 0.50 6.96 -6.63
C ILE A 39 -0.27 8.12 -7.27
N LEU A 40 -1.43 7.84 -7.88
CA LEU A 40 -2.25 8.88 -8.52
C LEU A 40 -2.70 9.95 -7.51
N TYR A 41 -3.05 9.54 -6.29
CA TYR A 41 -3.39 10.47 -5.21
C TYR A 41 -2.20 11.36 -4.82
N VAL A 42 -1.00 10.80 -4.72
CA VAL A 42 0.22 11.58 -4.43
C VAL A 42 0.54 12.56 -5.58
N GLU A 43 0.39 12.14 -6.83
CA GLU A 43 0.58 13.01 -8.00
C GLU A 43 -0.40 14.20 -7.98
N GLU A 44 -1.66 13.96 -7.61
CA GLU A 44 -2.67 15.01 -7.44
C GLU A 44 -2.29 16.00 -6.33
N LEU A 45 -1.87 15.51 -5.16
CA LEU A 45 -1.42 16.36 -4.05
C LEU A 45 -0.24 17.25 -4.47
N ILE A 46 0.72 16.70 -5.21
CA ILE A 46 1.88 17.45 -5.72
C ILE A 46 1.43 18.51 -6.72
N SER A 47 0.55 18.15 -7.67
CA SER A 47 0.01 19.07 -8.67
C SER A 47 -0.70 20.26 -8.02
N ASN A 48 -1.41 20.01 -6.91
CA ASN A 48 -2.16 21.02 -6.17
C ASN A 48 -1.30 21.76 -5.12
N GLN A 49 -0.01 21.40 -4.97
CA GLN A 49 0.89 21.96 -3.95
C GLN A 49 0.34 21.83 -2.52
N GLU A 50 -0.37 20.74 -2.25
CA GLU A 50 -0.98 20.48 -0.95
C GLU A 50 0.11 20.27 0.11
N PRO A 51 0.05 20.94 1.27
CA PRO A 51 0.99 20.70 2.34
C PRO A 51 0.80 19.29 2.90
N LEU A 52 1.90 18.59 3.19
CA LEU A 52 1.82 17.27 3.81
C LEU A 52 1.24 17.38 5.23
N THR A 53 0.10 16.72 5.46
CA THR A 53 -0.58 16.67 6.76
C THR A 53 -0.72 15.25 7.27
N GLU A 54 -0.97 15.10 8.57
CA GLU A 54 -1.32 13.80 9.17
C GLU A 54 -2.53 13.16 8.48
N HIS A 55 -3.53 13.98 8.11
CA HIS A 55 -4.70 13.52 7.39
C HIS A 55 -4.32 12.86 6.06
N ILE A 56 -3.47 13.52 5.27
CA ILE A 56 -2.97 12.97 3.99
C ILE A 56 -2.21 11.65 4.22
N ILE A 57 -1.36 11.58 5.24
CA ILE A 57 -0.63 10.34 5.57
C ILE A 57 -1.62 9.20 5.88
N LYS A 58 -2.68 9.48 6.65
CA LYS A 58 -3.73 8.51 6.95
C LYS A 58 -4.55 8.13 5.71
N GLN A 59 -4.86 9.07 4.81
CA GLN A 59 -5.53 8.75 3.55
C GLN A 59 -4.66 7.85 2.67
N LEU A 60 -3.36 8.14 2.56
CA LEU A 60 -2.43 7.29 1.82
C LEU A 60 -2.38 5.88 2.42
N HIS A 61 -2.28 5.78 3.76
CA HIS A 61 -2.33 4.49 4.45
C HIS A 61 -3.65 3.73 4.23
N TYR A 62 -4.77 4.45 4.15
CA TYR A 62 -6.07 3.87 3.82
C TYR A 62 -6.08 3.29 2.40
N LEU A 63 -5.64 4.06 1.40
CA LEU A 63 -5.57 3.62 0.01
C LEU A 63 -4.73 2.36 -0.14
N ILE A 64 -3.60 2.28 0.56
CA ILE A 64 -2.72 1.11 0.52
C ILE A 64 -3.40 -0.14 1.11
N LEU A 65 -4.18 -0.02 2.18
CA LEU A 65 -4.71 -1.16 2.94
C LEU A 65 -6.16 -1.55 2.64
N LYS A 66 -6.94 -0.73 1.96
CA LYS A 66 -8.35 -1.03 1.64
C LYS A 66 -8.47 -2.38 0.91
N ASN A 67 -9.50 -3.16 1.20
CA ASN A 67 -9.72 -4.52 0.70
C ASN A 67 -8.64 -5.57 1.08
N ILE A 68 -7.62 -5.18 1.86
CA ILE A 68 -6.55 -6.08 2.34
C ILE A 68 -6.61 -6.20 3.87
N ARG A 69 -6.72 -5.06 4.57
CA ARG A 69 -6.78 -4.94 6.03
C ARG A 69 -7.66 -3.74 6.43
N ASP A 70 -8.93 -3.75 6.04
CA ASP A 70 -9.85 -2.62 6.24
C ASP A 70 -9.94 -2.11 7.68
N ARG A 71 -9.86 -3.02 8.66
CA ARG A 71 -9.91 -2.66 10.08
C ARG A 71 -8.80 -1.68 10.49
N ASP A 72 -7.63 -1.79 9.84
CA ASP A 72 -6.39 -1.06 10.13
C ASP A 72 -6.18 0.13 9.17
N ALA A 73 -6.93 0.20 8.08
CA ALA A 73 -6.78 1.19 7.02
C ALA A 73 -6.97 2.62 7.56
N GLY A 74 -6.00 3.49 7.28
CA GLY A 74 -6.01 4.90 7.72
C GLY A 74 -5.90 5.15 9.23
N LYS A 75 -5.60 4.13 10.04
CA LYS A 75 -5.47 4.27 11.50
C LYS A 75 -4.03 4.08 11.95
N TYR A 76 -3.67 4.75 13.03
CA TYR A 76 -2.47 4.40 13.77
C TYR A 76 -2.63 3.01 14.39
N ARG A 77 -1.50 2.31 14.55
CA ARG A 77 -1.47 1.05 15.28
C ARG A 77 -1.82 1.29 16.76
N GLU A 78 -2.55 0.36 17.34
CA GLU A 78 -2.87 0.35 18.78
C GLU A 78 -2.03 -0.67 19.56
N VAL A 79 -1.20 -1.44 18.85
CA VAL A 79 -0.37 -2.51 19.43
C VAL A 79 1.10 -2.25 19.17
N ASN A 80 1.95 -2.69 20.08
CA ASN A 80 3.40 -2.70 19.90
C ASN A 80 3.81 -3.74 18.87
N VAL A 81 4.77 -3.35 18.02
CA VAL A 81 5.34 -4.22 16.99
C VAL A 81 6.85 -4.25 17.15
N PHE A 82 7.44 -5.43 16.95
CA PHE A 82 8.88 -5.60 16.87
C PHE A 82 9.30 -5.54 15.40
N ILE A 83 10.21 -4.62 15.07
CA ILE A 83 10.81 -4.52 13.73
C ILE A 83 12.27 -4.96 13.88
N PRO A 84 12.61 -6.21 13.49
CA PRO A 84 13.90 -6.83 13.82
C PRO A 84 15.13 -6.02 13.38
N ALA A 85 15.04 -5.29 12.25
CA ALA A 85 16.17 -4.59 11.66
C ALA A 85 16.52 -3.25 12.32
N VAL A 86 15.59 -2.62 13.07
CA VAL A 86 15.80 -1.26 13.60
C VAL A 86 16.65 -1.25 14.89
N ASN A 87 16.81 -2.40 15.55
CA ASN A 87 17.60 -2.52 16.78
C ASN A 87 19.08 -2.88 16.57
N MET A 88 19.57 -3.06 15.33
CA MET A 88 20.99 -3.38 15.08
C MET A 88 21.95 -2.17 15.17
N PHE A 89 21.45 -0.94 15.34
CA PHE A 89 22.27 0.28 15.46
C PHE A 89 22.25 0.92 16.85
N ARG A 90 21.86 0.15 17.88
CA ARG A 90 21.95 0.55 19.29
C ARG A 90 22.71 -0.49 20.09
N GLN A 91 24.02 -0.60 19.84
CA GLN A 91 25.03 -1.15 20.76
C GLN A 91 26.29 -0.31 20.63
#